data_AF-A0AAI8HSM1-F1
#
_entry.id   AF-A0AAI8HSM1-F1
#
_cell.length_a   1.000
_cell.length_b   1.000
_cell.length_c   1.000
_cell.angle_alpha   90.00
_cell.angle_beta   90.00
_cell.angle_gamma   90.00
#
_symmetry.space_group_name_H-M   'P 1'
#
loop_
_entity.id
_entity.type
_entity.pdbx_description
1 polymer ?
#
loop_
_entity_poly.entity_id
_entity_poly.type
_entity_poly.pdbx_seq_one_letter_code
_entity_poly.pdbx_strand_id
1 'polypeptide(L)'
;MSWTPNEYKLLLKGAKLREIDELELMARNAMFHRYAMNEKRPKETKMFDAKKARRQLERNITGDNDKWRKSDVNELGKRAKGVQRFNDAIRNHFAKFGQGMG
;
A
#
# COMPACT_ATOMS: atom_id res chain seq x y z
N MET A 1 1.25 37.04 -17.76
CA MET A 1 0.35 35.90 -17.99
C MET A 1 0.27 35.12 -16.68
N SER A 2 -0.89 35.07 -16.04
CA SER A 2 -1.10 34.37 -14.76
C SER A 2 -1.88 33.10 -15.00
N TRP A 3 -1.42 31.96 -14.47
CA TRP A 3 -2.17 30.71 -14.56
C TRP A 3 -3.35 30.72 -13.60
N THR A 4 -4.43 30.06 -14.01
CA THR A 4 -5.52 29.73 -13.11
C THR A 4 -5.05 28.73 -12.04
N PRO A 5 -5.70 28.67 -10.87
CA PRO A 5 -5.34 27.70 -9.84
C PRO A 5 -5.34 26.24 -10.32
N ASN A 6 -6.20 25.90 -11.29
CA ASN A 6 -6.26 24.56 -11.87
C ASN A 6 -5.08 24.28 -12.81
N GLU A 7 -4.72 25.24 -13.68
CA GLU A 7 -3.55 25.12 -14.54
C GLU A 7 -2.26 25.00 -13.73
N TYR A 8 -2.12 25.78 -12.65
CA TYR A 8 -0.98 25.68 -11.74
C TYR A 8 -0.88 24.29 -11.10
N LYS A 9 -2.00 23.72 -10.63
CA LYS A 9 -2.04 22.35 -10.08
C LYS A 9 -1.65 21.31 -11.12
N LEU A 10 -2.14 21.44 -12.36
CA LEU A 10 -1.81 20.53 -13.46
C LEU A 10 -0.33 20.62 -13.84
N LEU A 11 0.25 21.81 -13.78
CA LEU A 11 1.68 21.97 -14.05
C LEU A 11 2.54 21.32 -12.98
N LEU A 12 2.23 21.54 -11.69
CA LEU A 12 2.92 20.86 -10.60
C LEU A 12 2.77 19.34 -10.68
N LYS A 13 1.59 18.85 -11.09
CA LYS A 13 1.36 17.43 -11.35
C LYS A 13 2.26 16.91 -12.46
N GLY A 14 2.32 17.61 -13.59
CA GLY A 14 3.16 17.25 -14.72
C GLY A 14 4.65 17.20 -14.35
N ALA A 15 5.13 18.19 -13.62
CA ALA A 15 6.51 18.22 -13.12
C ALA A 15 6.84 17.01 -12.24
N LYS A 16 5.95 16.68 -11.28
CA LYS A 16 6.14 15.50 -10.41
C LYS A 16 6.02 14.17 -11.15
N LEU A 17 5.19 14.08 -12.18
CA LEU A 17 5.14 12.88 -13.03
C LEU A 17 6.47 12.66 -13.76
N ARG A 18 7.07 13.74 -14.26
CA ARG A 18 8.38 13.68 -14.91
C ARG A 18 9.48 13.24 -13.94
N GLU A 19 9.50 13.76 -12.72
CA GLU A 19 10.43 13.29 -11.67
C GLU A 19 10.29 11.78 -11.41
N ILE A 20 9.05 11.27 -11.38
CA ILE A 20 8.80 9.82 -11.22
C ILE A 20 9.35 9.03 -12.41
N ASP A 21 9.20 9.52 -13.63
CA ASP A 21 9.74 8.86 -14.83
C ASP A 21 11.27 8.85 -14.84
N GLU A 22 11.91 9.93 -14.41
CA GLU A 22 13.37 10.02 -14.27
C GLU A 22 13.89 9.00 -13.24
N LEU A 23 13.21 8.85 -12.10
CA LEU A 23 13.55 7.85 -11.09
C LEU A 23 13.33 6.41 -11.57
N GLU A 24 12.28 6.16 -12.36
CA GLU A 24 12.05 4.87 -12.99
C GLU A 24 13.19 4.51 -13.95
N LEU A 25 13.62 5.46 -14.78
CA LEU A 25 14.77 5.27 -15.67
C LEU A 25 16.06 4.97 -14.89
N MET A 26 16.32 5.70 -13.81
CA MET A 26 17.48 5.44 -12.95
C MET A 26 17.43 4.04 -12.31
N ALA A 27 16.26 3.61 -11.85
CA ALA A 27 16.07 2.27 -11.30
C ALA A 27 16.32 1.18 -12.35
N ARG A 28 15.88 1.38 -13.60
CA ARG A 28 16.19 0.47 -14.71
C ARG A 28 17.68 0.42 -15.02
N ASN A 29 18.35 1.57 -15.03
CA ASN A 29 19.81 1.63 -15.21
C ASN A 29 20.55 0.86 -14.10
N ALA A 30 20.12 1.02 -12.84
CA ALA A 30 20.67 0.26 -11.71
C ALA A 30 20.39 -1.25 -11.82
N MET A 31 19.24 -1.65 -12.38
CA MET A 31 18.92 -3.06 -12.64
C MET A 31 19.89 -3.70 -13.63
N PHE A 32 20.33 -2.99 -14.68
CA PHE A 32 21.34 -3.50 -15.60
C PHE A 32 22.65 -3.85 -14.89
N HIS A 33 23.10 -3.00 -13.96
CA HIS A 33 24.27 -3.30 -13.15
C HIS A 33 24.06 -4.52 -12.24
N ARG A 34 22.87 -4.70 -11.65
CA ARG A 34 22.57 -5.90 -10.84
C ARG A 34 22.52 -7.19 -11.66
N TYR A 35 22.02 -7.14 -12.89
CA TYR A 35 22.08 -8.29 -13.80
C TYR A 35 23.54 -8.63 -14.13
N ALA A 36 24.40 -7.62 -14.37
CA ALA A 36 25.84 -7.84 -14.56
C ALA A 36 26.53 -8.43 -13.33
N MET A 37 26.01 -8.18 -12.11
CA MET A 37 26.51 -8.72 -10.85
C MET A 37 25.88 -10.09 -10.45
N ASN A 38 25.18 -10.78 -11.36
CA ASN A 38 24.57 -12.10 -11.13
C ASN A 38 23.57 -12.18 -9.96
N GLU A 39 22.79 -11.11 -9.71
CA GLU A 39 21.68 -11.19 -8.76
C GLU A 39 20.64 -12.23 -9.21
N LYS A 40 20.20 -13.13 -8.32
CA LYS A 40 19.27 -14.22 -8.68
C LYS A 40 17.87 -13.77 -9.11
N ARG A 41 17.35 -12.68 -8.51
CA ARG A 41 15.96 -12.20 -8.74
C ARG A 41 15.85 -10.68 -8.59
N PRO A 42 16.57 -9.91 -9.42
CA PRO A 42 16.45 -8.46 -9.41
C PRO A 42 15.02 -8.08 -9.84
N LYS A 43 14.43 -7.09 -9.16
CA LYS A 43 13.10 -6.56 -9.49
C LYS A 43 13.17 -5.06 -9.43
N GLU A 44 12.77 -4.39 -10.50
CA GLU A 44 12.75 -2.93 -10.61
C GLU A 44 11.93 -2.30 -9.47
N THR A 45 10.79 -2.90 -9.12
CA THR A 45 9.92 -2.46 -8.03
C THR A 45 10.55 -2.51 -6.64
N LYS A 46 11.66 -3.25 -6.46
CA LYS A 46 12.44 -3.22 -5.20
C LYS A 46 13.38 -2.02 -5.13
N MET A 47 13.77 -1.46 -6.27
CA MET A 47 14.56 -0.23 -6.33
C MET A 47 13.64 0.99 -6.32
N PHE A 48 12.63 1.00 -7.21
CA PHE A 48 11.63 2.05 -7.28
C PHE A 48 10.31 1.51 -7.82
N ASP A 49 9.22 1.70 -7.08
CA ASP A 49 7.87 1.34 -7.53
C ASP A 49 7.15 2.57 -8.11
N ALA A 50 7.43 2.84 -9.38
CA ALA A 50 6.85 3.97 -10.12
C ALA A 50 5.30 3.93 -10.13
N LYS A 51 4.71 2.73 -10.18
CA LYS A 51 3.25 2.56 -10.17
C LYS A 51 2.65 2.98 -8.83
N LYS A 52 3.33 2.69 -7.72
CA LYS A 52 2.92 3.16 -6.38
C LYS A 52 3.13 4.67 -6.25
N ALA A 53 4.26 5.20 -6.75
CA ALA A 53 4.55 6.63 -6.73
C ALA A 53 3.49 7.45 -7.50
N ARG A 54 3.13 7.04 -8.73
CA ARG A 54 2.05 7.67 -9.51
C ARG A 54 0.72 7.67 -8.76
N ARG A 55 0.33 6.53 -8.17
CA ARG A 55 -0.90 6.45 -7.36
C ARG A 55 -0.87 7.35 -6.14
N GLN A 56 0.28 7.49 -5.47
CA GLN A 56 0.41 8.42 -4.34
C GLN A 56 0.33 9.87 -4.79
N LEU A 57 0.93 10.22 -5.92
CA LEU A 57 0.84 11.56 -6.49
C LEU A 57 -0.62 11.94 -6.82
N GLU A 58 -1.37 11.06 -7.49
CA GLU A 58 -2.79 11.29 -7.77
C GLU A 58 -3.58 11.51 -6.48
N ARG A 59 -3.36 10.68 -5.45
CA ARG A 59 -4.04 10.81 -4.15
C ARG A 59 -3.74 12.14 -3.45
N ASN A 60 -2.48 12.58 -3.49
CA ASN A 60 -2.05 13.85 -2.91
C ASN A 60 -2.73 15.05 -3.56
N ILE A 61 -3.02 14.96 -4.86
CA ILE A 61 -3.65 16.04 -5.62
C ILE A 61 -5.17 16.03 -5.44
N THR A 62 -5.79 14.84 -5.40
CA THR A 62 -7.24 14.69 -5.19
C THR A 62 -7.65 14.90 -3.71
N GLY A 63 -6.70 14.95 -2.78
CA GLY A 63 -6.96 15.16 -1.35
C GLY A 63 -7.47 13.91 -0.62
N ASP A 64 -7.36 12.73 -1.23
CA ASP A 64 -7.91 11.47 -0.70
C ASP A 64 -6.89 10.71 0.17
N ASN A 65 -6.04 11.46 0.87
CA ASN A 65 -4.75 10.97 1.32
C ASN A 65 -4.74 9.88 2.39
N ASP A 66 -5.87 9.54 3.00
CA ASP A 66 -5.95 8.45 3.97
C ASP A 66 -7.31 7.75 4.07
N LYS A 67 -8.29 8.05 3.20
CA LYS A 67 -9.62 7.43 3.29
C LYS A 67 -9.58 5.90 3.14
N TRP A 68 -8.69 5.39 2.28
CA TRP A 68 -8.50 3.96 2.08
C TRP A 68 -7.79 3.25 3.24
N ARG A 69 -6.97 3.98 4.04
CA ARG A 69 -6.34 3.46 5.26
C ARG A 69 -7.31 3.43 6.44
N LYS A 70 -8.22 4.40 6.47
CA LYS A 70 -9.37 4.49 7.37
C LYS A 70 -10.59 3.70 6.86
N SER A 71 -10.44 2.83 5.85
CA SER A 71 -11.57 2.05 5.35
C SER A 71 -12.08 1.11 6.45
N ASP A 72 -13.40 1.03 6.59
CA ASP A 72 -14.12 0.13 7.50
C ASP A 72 -13.59 -1.31 7.49
N VAL A 73 -12.97 -1.77 6.41
CA VAL A 73 -12.40 -3.12 6.27
C VAL A 73 -11.39 -3.46 7.38
N ASN A 74 -10.57 -2.49 7.84
CA ASN A 74 -9.65 -2.71 8.96
C ASN A 74 -10.40 -2.79 10.31
N GLU A 75 -11.51 -2.08 10.45
CA GLU A 75 -12.35 -2.10 11.64
C GLU A 75 -13.22 -3.36 11.69
N LEU A 76 -13.84 -3.74 10.57
CA LEU A 76 -14.50 -5.02 10.31
C LEU A 76 -13.56 -6.19 10.60
N GLY A 77 -12.29 -6.11 10.17
CA GLY A 77 -11.29 -7.13 10.46
C GLY A 77 -10.98 -7.27 11.96
N LYS A 78 -10.94 -6.15 12.70
CA LYS A 78 -10.78 -6.16 14.17
C LYS A 78 -12.01 -6.74 14.87
N ARG A 79 -13.22 -6.35 14.44
CA ARG A 79 -14.49 -6.86 14.97
C ARG A 79 -14.65 -8.36 14.70
N ALA A 80 -14.33 -8.83 13.49
CA ALA A 80 -14.38 -10.24 13.11
C ALA A 80 -13.41 -11.10 13.95
N LYS A 81 -12.18 -10.62 14.21
CA LYS A 81 -11.24 -11.28 15.12
C LYS A 81 -11.74 -11.31 16.56
N GLY A 82 -12.41 -10.26 17.02
CA GLY A 82 -13.04 -10.23 18.35
C GLY A 82 -14.12 -11.30 18.50
N VAL A 83 -15.00 -11.43 17.49
CA VAL A 83 -16.06 -12.46 17.47
C VAL A 83 -15.47 -13.86 17.42
N GLN A 84 -14.42 -14.11 16.62
CA GLN A 84 -13.74 -15.40 16.59
C GLN A 84 -13.18 -15.79 17.96
N ARG A 85 -12.44 -14.88 18.62
CA ARG A 85 -11.87 -15.14 19.95
C ARG A 85 -12.94 -15.40 21.01
N PHE A 86 -14.08 -14.71 20.93
CA PHE A 86 -15.21 -14.93 21.82
C PHE A 86 -15.83 -16.32 21.61
N ASN A 87 -16.07 -16.70 20.36
CA ASN A 87 -16.61 -18.03 20.03
C ASN A 87 -15.65 -19.16 20.44
N ASP A 88 -14.34 -18.98 20.27
CA ASP A 88 -13.33 -19.94 20.70
C ASP A 88 -13.29 -20.07 22.23
N ALA A 89 -13.43 -18.96 22.97
CA ALA A 89 -13.50 -18.97 24.43
C ALA A 89 -14.75 -19.72 24.93
N ILE A 90 -15.90 -19.48 24.31
CA ILE A 90 -17.15 -20.21 24.59
C ILE A 90 -16.96 -21.71 24.33
N ARG A 91 -16.45 -22.09 23.17
CA ARG A 91 -16.21 -23.50 22.82
C ARG A 91 -15.28 -24.17 23.81
N ASN A 92 -14.19 -23.51 24.19
CA ASN A 92 -13.24 -24.04 25.17
C ASN A 92 -13.82 -24.17 26.58
N HIS A 93 -14.68 -23.24 26.99
CA HIS A 93 -15.40 -23.32 28.26
C HIS A 93 -16.33 -24.54 28.28
N PHE A 94 -17.18 -24.70 27.26
CA PHE A 94 -18.10 -25.84 27.18
C PHE A 94 -17.38 -27.19 26.99
N ALA A 95 -16.27 -27.22 26.24
CA ALA A 95 -15.45 -28.43 26.10
C ALA A 95 -14.83 -28.90 27.42
N LYS A 96 -14.42 -27.97 28.30
CA LYS A 96 -13.91 -28.30 29.64
C LYS A 96 -15.00 -28.78 30.59
N PHE A 97 -16.21 -28.24 30.50
CA PHE A 97 -17.35 -28.69 31.30
C PHE A 97 -17.92 -30.04 30.83
N GLY A 98 -17.72 -30.42 29.56
CA GLY A 98 -18.16 -31.71 29.01
C GLY A 98 -17.23 -32.90 29.29
N GLN A 99 -15.97 -32.68 29.71
CA GLN A 99 -15.00 -33.76 30.02
C GLN A 99 -15.07 -34.29 31.46
N GLY A 100 -15.97 -33.75 32.30
CA GLY A 100 -16.13 -34.16 33.70
C GLY A 100 -17.25 -35.17 33.97
N MET A 101 -17.90 -35.72 32.94
CA MET A 101 -18.94 -36.76 33.07
C MET A 101 -18.66 -37.95 32.14
N GLY A 102 -17.53 -38.61 32.38
CA GLY A 102 -17.18 -39.93 31.83
C GLY A 102 -16.69 -40.82 32.96
#